data_AF-A0A6I5A5E5-F1
#
_entry.id   AF-A0A6I5A5E5-F1
#
_cell.length_a   1.000
_cell.length_b   1.000
_cell.length_c   1.000
_cell.angle_alpha   90.00
_cell.angle_beta   90.00
_cell.angle_gamma   90.00
#
_symmetry.space_group_name_H-M   'P 1'
#
loop_
_entity.id
_entity.type
_entity.pdbx_description
1 polymer ?
#
loop_
_entity_poly.entity_id
_entity_poly.type
_entity_poly.pdbx_seq_one_letter_code
_entity_poly.pdbx_strand_id
1 'polypeptide(L)'
;MGNFNSYIPKLNKGLLRDYSTNKLSISKSAIDLIVTLTPYIDRDGTLHIDLVHVRKLMKWDRRTLKRILFELFNTRYKGKELLTYENGYYVSHFHVSSNGESTYQKHLEVLHSPEVRNLSKNQSRLFYYILTSNVYNQRTRIYIENLYKNKLHDLKCGLTIYDDYKSLTEDLFKLLELGLISVTLPGEESNNYVDVKENGYQKKFHHIFGYKNDKKQRTSKYLKKKHVIGLKINAKHFDKKPIGNKAGEEEIRLLANRSLFFYEDMSEDTINLFISKKNELMEKFGTAGLEIYRVTLNKYFKDKKESIIYYDLIGKAVNYFNDFYLLEEIKDVILGSIRSETKETGKESSYISLDLPALIRYFITYSSDEHKVLLDQDIQLIQYAYDVIFSSSEDNHWNELQESIQSVFDKHGTAIRDAFISECEMNDITPSPSMLSDEEVREVIVSNAKNHILSKKQSIEEATRKSKEVIRFFRKKTYSRKKTSPLDTTQKATQLNKKISNNNVYYNWLEDL
;
A
#
# COMPACT_ATOMS: atom_id res chain seq x y z
N MET A 1 3.49 -19.88 -5.33
CA MET A 1 2.93 -18.78 -6.14
C MET A 1 1.81 -18.16 -5.32
N GLY A 2 2.04 -16.96 -4.77
CA GLY A 2 1.17 -16.37 -3.76
C GLY A 2 -0.11 -15.76 -4.34
N ASN A 3 -1.24 -16.07 -3.72
CA ASN A 3 -2.51 -15.37 -3.92
C ASN A 3 -2.32 -13.91 -3.50
N PHE A 4 -2.18 -12.99 -4.47
CA PHE A 4 -2.04 -11.56 -4.23
C PHE A 4 -3.34 -10.80 -4.55
N ASN A 5 -3.62 -9.79 -3.71
CA ASN A 5 -4.38 -8.55 -3.99
C ASN A 5 -5.90 -8.53 -3.88
N SER A 6 -6.41 -8.81 -2.68
CA SER A 6 -7.76 -8.36 -2.30
C SER A 6 -7.87 -6.87 -1.97
N TYR A 7 -6.77 -6.19 -1.58
CA TYR A 7 -6.88 -4.88 -0.90
C TYR A 7 -6.15 -3.70 -1.53
N ILE A 8 -5.47 -3.85 -2.68
CA ILE A 8 -4.85 -2.69 -3.35
C ILE A 8 -5.95 -1.78 -3.93
N PRO A 9 -5.92 -0.46 -3.69
CA PRO A 9 -6.85 0.48 -4.28
C PRO A 9 -6.85 0.42 -5.81
N LYS A 10 -8.04 0.26 -6.39
CA LYS A 10 -8.24 0.14 -7.84
C LYS A 10 -9.12 1.27 -8.36
N LEU A 11 -8.93 1.62 -9.63
CA LEU A 11 -9.76 2.58 -10.33
C LEU A 11 -11.21 2.10 -10.37
N ASN A 12 -12.12 2.88 -9.78
CA ASN A 12 -13.53 2.55 -9.74
C ASN A 12 -14.15 2.67 -11.14
N LYS A 13 -14.55 1.52 -11.70
CA LYS A 13 -15.17 1.45 -13.03
C LYS A 13 -16.49 2.22 -13.09
N GLY A 14 -17.28 2.16 -12.02
CA GLY A 14 -18.56 2.87 -11.91
C GLY A 14 -18.37 4.38 -12.00
N LEU A 15 -17.39 4.92 -11.27
CA LEU A 15 -17.07 6.34 -11.30
C LEU A 15 -16.60 6.80 -12.69
N LEU A 16 -15.69 6.04 -13.31
CA LEU A 16 -15.23 6.32 -14.67
C LEU A 16 -16.39 6.27 -15.69
N ARG A 17 -17.31 5.32 -15.53
CA ARG A 17 -18.50 5.19 -16.37
C ARG A 17 -19.47 6.35 -16.16
N ASP A 18 -19.70 6.78 -14.93
CA ASP A 18 -20.58 7.90 -14.61
C ASP A 18 -19.99 9.24 -15.10
N TYR A 19 -18.66 9.41 -15.05
CA TYR A 19 -17.98 10.52 -15.74
C TYR A 19 -18.21 10.46 -17.25
N SER A 20 -18.00 9.29 -17.86
CA SER A 20 -18.13 9.08 -19.31
C SER A 20 -19.53 9.36 -19.85
N THR A 21 -20.56 9.04 -19.06
CA THR A 21 -21.97 9.23 -19.40
C THR A 21 -22.52 10.58 -18.92
N ASN A 22 -21.65 11.49 -18.43
CA ASN A 22 -22.03 12.80 -17.91
C ASN A 22 -22.99 12.76 -16.70
N LYS A 23 -23.05 11.65 -15.96
CA LYS A 23 -23.76 11.53 -14.68
C LYS A 23 -22.96 12.11 -13.52
N LEU A 24 -21.62 12.04 -13.60
CA LEU A 24 -20.72 12.72 -12.69
C LEU A 24 -20.18 13.99 -13.36
N SER A 25 -20.59 15.15 -12.83
CA SER A 25 -20.18 16.45 -13.36
C SER A 25 -18.87 16.93 -12.71
N ILE A 26 -17.76 16.41 -13.20
CA ILE A 26 -16.42 16.91 -12.89
C ILE A 26 -15.69 17.38 -14.15
N SER A 27 -14.67 18.21 -13.95
CA SER A 27 -13.77 18.69 -14.97
C SER A 27 -12.88 17.56 -15.48
N LYS A 28 -12.36 17.75 -16.69
CA LYS A 28 -11.44 16.79 -17.30
C LYS A 28 -10.13 16.70 -16.52
N SER A 29 -9.62 17.83 -16.02
CA SER A 29 -8.46 17.85 -15.15
C SER A 29 -8.71 17.11 -13.82
N ALA A 30 -9.91 17.18 -13.24
CA ALA A 30 -10.24 16.41 -12.04
C ALA A 30 -10.18 14.89 -12.27
N ILE A 31 -10.71 14.38 -13.40
CA ILE A 31 -10.60 12.96 -13.70
C ILE A 31 -9.15 12.54 -14.01
N ASP A 32 -8.38 13.38 -14.69
CA ASP A 32 -6.96 13.12 -14.97
C ASP A 32 -6.16 13.04 -13.66
N LEU A 33 -6.50 13.88 -12.66
CA LEU A 33 -5.91 13.81 -11.33
C LEU A 33 -6.31 12.52 -10.62
N ILE A 34 -7.60 12.17 -10.59
CA ILE A 34 -8.10 10.92 -9.99
C ILE A 34 -7.30 9.72 -10.49
N VAL A 35 -7.12 9.63 -11.81
CA VAL A 35 -6.37 8.54 -12.46
C VAL A 35 -4.88 8.59 -12.15
N THR A 36 -4.31 9.80 -12.07
CA THR A 36 -2.89 9.97 -11.71
C THR A 36 -2.60 9.56 -10.27
N LEU A 37 -3.54 9.77 -9.35
CA LEU A 37 -3.35 9.50 -7.92
C LEU A 37 -3.48 8.02 -7.54
N THR A 38 -4.12 7.19 -8.36
CA THR A 38 -4.37 5.76 -8.07
C THR A 38 -3.16 4.98 -7.53
N PRO A 39 -1.93 5.07 -8.08
CA PRO A 39 -0.80 4.29 -7.58
C PRO A 39 -0.39 4.70 -6.17
N TYR A 40 -0.72 5.91 -5.74
CA TYR A 40 -0.25 6.53 -4.51
C TYR A 40 -1.23 6.41 -3.37
N ILE A 41 -2.34 5.71 -3.58
CA ILE A 41 -3.39 5.55 -2.58
C ILE A 41 -3.20 4.22 -1.89
N ASP A 42 -3.28 4.26 -0.57
CA ASP A 42 -3.13 3.12 0.30
C ASP A 42 -4.48 2.44 0.57
N ARG A 43 -4.45 1.26 1.18
CA ARG A 43 -5.62 0.37 1.32
C ARG A 43 -6.80 1.02 2.06
N ASP A 44 -6.52 1.96 2.95
CA ASP A 44 -7.49 2.76 3.73
C ASP A 44 -7.97 4.04 2.99
N GLY A 45 -7.48 4.29 1.78
CA GLY A 45 -7.78 5.48 1.00
C GLY A 45 -6.79 6.62 1.21
N THR A 46 -5.86 6.52 2.15
CA THR A 46 -4.85 7.56 2.41
C THR A 46 -3.93 7.75 1.20
N LEU A 47 -3.71 9.01 0.80
CA LEU A 47 -2.87 9.39 -0.32
C LEU A 47 -1.44 9.69 0.14
N HIS A 48 -0.48 8.89 -0.30
CA HIS A 48 0.96 9.04 -0.04
C HIS A 48 1.68 9.60 -1.26
N ILE A 49 1.58 10.91 -1.47
CA ILE A 49 2.36 11.64 -2.47
C ILE A 49 2.40 13.14 -2.11
N ASP A 50 3.54 13.78 -2.32
CA ASP A 50 3.65 15.23 -2.18
C ASP A 50 2.89 15.95 -3.32
N LEU A 51 2.05 16.92 -2.98
CA LEU A 51 1.37 17.80 -3.93
C LEU A 51 2.33 18.54 -4.87
N VAL A 52 3.55 18.85 -4.44
CA VAL A 52 4.60 19.41 -5.31
C VAL A 52 5.00 18.40 -6.38
N HIS A 53 5.08 17.12 -6.03
CA HIS A 53 5.36 16.04 -6.98
C HIS A 53 4.18 15.87 -7.96
N VAL A 54 2.95 15.82 -7.46
CA VAL A 54 1.72 15.79 -8.30
C VAL A 54 1.71 16.95 -9.30
N ARG A 55 2.01 18.16 -8.83
CA ARG A 55 2.08 19.36 -9.70
C ARG A 55 3.08 19.20 -10.84
N LYS A 56 4.27 18.65 -10.55
CA LYS A 56 5.31 18.38 -11.56
C LYS A 56 4.86 17.29 -12.54
N LEU A 57 4.29 16.19 -12.03
CA LEU A 57 3.78 15.09 -12.85
C LEU A 57 2.68 15.54 -13.82
N MET A 58 1.78 16.41 -13.36
CA MET A 58 0.67 16.93 -14.16
C MET A 58 1.04 18.14 -15.02
N LYS A 59 2.26 18.70 -14.85
CA LYS A 59 2.70 19.96 -15.47
C LYS A 59 1.72 21.11 -15.20
N TRP A 60 1.19 21.18 -13.98
CA TRP A 60 0.25 22.22 -13.58
C TRP A 60 0.94 23.34 -12.80
N ASP A 61 0.34 24.51 -12.82
CA ASP A 61 0.70 25.56 -11.87
C ASP A 61 0.00 25.31 -10.51
N ARG A 62 0.40 26.09 -9.49
CA ARG A 62 -0.17 25.95 -8.14
C ARG A 62 -1.66 26.27 -8.10
N ARG A 63 -2.12 27.23 -8.91
CA ARG A 63 -3.53 27.68 -8.93
C ARG A 63 -4.44 26.61 -9.53
N THR A 64 -4.02 25.98 -10.62
CA THR A 64 -4.77 24.88 -11.24
C THR A 64 -4.91 23.71 -10.28
N LEU A 65 -3.81 23.26 -9.65
CA LEU A 65 -3.89 22.15 -8.69
C LEU A 65 -4.84 22.48 -7.53
N LYS A 66 -4.73 23.68 -6.94
CA LYS A 66 -5.65 24.10 -5.86
C LYS A 66 -7.11 24.09 -6.29
N ARG A 67 -7.43 24.63 -7.48
CA ARG A 67 -8.79 24.62 -8.02
C ARG A 67 -9.33 23.20 -8.21
N ILE A 68 -8.51 22.30 -8.73
CA ILE A 68 -8.92 20.90 -8.97
C ILE A 68 -9.09 20.14 -7.64
N LEU A 69 -8.20 20.35 -6.67
CA LEU A 69 -8.40 19.77 -5.33
C LEU A 69 -9.69 20.30 -4.69
N PHE A 70 -9.96 21.59 -4.78
CA PHE A 70 -11.22 22.19 -4.30
C PHE A 70 -12.44 21.58 -4.98
N GLU A 71 -12.38 21.32 -6.28
CA GLU A 71 -13.45 20.62 -6.99
C GLU A 71 -13.67 19.20 -6.43
N LEU A 72 -12.60 18.45 -6.16
CA LEU A 72 -12.70 17.10 -5.60
C LEU A 72 -13.21 17.08 -4.15
N PHE A 73 -12.88 18.08 -3.32
CA PHE A 73 -13.43 18.22 -1.96
C PHE A 73 -14.94 18.47 -1.97
N ASN A 74 -15.42 19.30 -2.89
CA ASN A 74 -16.84 19.71 -2.90
C ASN A 74 -17.75 18.80 -3.73
N THR A 75 -17.18 17.89 -4.51
CA THR A 75 -17.98 16.98 -5.33
C THR A 75 -18.34 15.73 -4.54
N ARG A 76 -19.65 15.44 -4.44
CA ARG A 76 -20.15 14.21 -3.82
C ARG A 76 -20.47 13.14 -4.87
N TYR A 77 -20.06 11.90 -4.58
CA TYR A 77 -20.40 10.71 -5.36
C TYR A 77 -20.90 9.62 -4.41
N LYS A 78 -22.13 9.15 -4.63
CA LYS A 78 -22.80 8.14 -3.77
C LYS A 78 -22.80 8.51 -2.27
N GLY A 79 -23.03 9.78 -1.96
CA GLY A 79 -23.15 10.27 -0.58
C GLY A 79 -21.83 10.61 0.13
N LYS A 80 -20.67 10.37 -0.49
CA LYS A 80 -19.35 10.77 0.04
C LYS A 80 -18.69 11.82 -0.85
N GLU A 81 -17.90 12.70 -0.25
CA GLU A 81 -17.00 13.60 -0.99
C GLU A 81 -15.92 12.77 -1.68
N LEU A 82 -15.50 13.15 -2.89
CA LEU A 82 -14.50 12.37 -3.62
C LEU A 82 -13.17 12.33 -2.85
N LEU A 83 -12.72 13.47 -2.35
CA LEU A 83 -11.52 13.59 -1.55
C LEU A 83 -11.89 14.26 -0.22
N THR A 84 -11.30 13.84 0.89
CA THR A 84 -11.37 14.54 2.19
C THR A 84 -9.96 14.80 2.72
N TYR A 85 -9.84 15.63 3.75
CA TYR A 85 -8.59 15.86 4.47
C TYR A 85 -8.81 15.53 5.94
N GLU A 86 -8.22 14.43 6.39
CA GLU A 86 -8.44 13.81 7.69
C GLU A 86 -7.08 13.52 8.33
N ASN A 87 -6.91 13.87 9.61
CA ASN A 87 -5.70 13.57 10.39
C ASN A 87 -4.37 13.97 9.72
N GLY A 88 -4.36 15.03 8.93
CA GLY A 88 -3.16 15.53 8.23
C GLY A 88 -2.89 14.86 6.88
N TYR A 89 -3.79 14.01 6.40
CA TYR A 89 -3.66 13.30 5.12
C TYR A 89 -4.86 13.54 4.21
N TYR A 90 -4.64 13.44 2.90
CA TYR A 90 -5.73 13.39 1.93
C TYR A 90 -6.27 11.96 1.86
N VAL A 91 -7.59 11.78 1.96
CA VAL A 91 -8.24 10.47 1.91
C VAL A 91 -9.13 10.40 0.68
N SER A 92 -8.93 9.38 -0.15
CA SER A 92 -9.68 9.13 -1.38
C SER A 92 -10.87 8.21 -1.13
N HIS A 93 -12.05 8.67 -1.54
CA HIS A 93 -13.30 7.88 -1.51
C HIS A 93 -13.76 7.47 -2.92
N PHE A 94 -12.95 7.74 -3.94
CA PHE A 94 -13.25 7.40 -5.35
C PHE A 94 -12.59 6.11 -5.83
N HIS A 95 -11.66 5.53 -5.07
CA HIS A 95 -11.10 4.22 -5.35
C HIS A 95 -11.87 3.11 -4.65
N VAL A 96 -11.81 1.90 -5.21
CA VAL A 96 -12.46 0.72 -4.62
C VAL A 96 -11.41 -0.29 -4.19
N SER A 97 -11.55 -0.78 -2.97
CA SER A 97 -10.87 -1.98 -2.47
C SER A 97 -11.84 -3.14 -2.69
N SER A 98 -11.67 -3.88 -3.78
CA SER A 98 -12.59 -4.97 -4.15
C SER A 98 -11.87 -6.13 -4.84
N ASN A 99 -12.33 -7.34 -4.52
CA ASN A 99 -11.91 -8.61 -5.14
C ASN A 99 -12.67 -8.89 -6.44
N GLY A 100 -13.80 -8.20 -6.68
CA GLY A 100 -14.64 -8.45 -7.85
C GLY A 100 -13.98 -7.90 -9.12
N GLU A 101 -13.63 -8.77 -10.06
CA GLU A 101 -13.04 -8.37 -11.36
C GLU A 101 -13.91 -7.38 -12.14
N SER A 102 -15.23 -7.39 -11.93
CA SER A 102 -16.17 -6.55 -12.66
C SER A 102 -16.31 -5.11 -12.15
N THR A 103 -15.80 -4.80 -10.95
CA THR A 103 -16.04 -3.52 -10.25
C THR A 103 -14.95 -2.48 -10.50
N TYR A 104 -13.77 -2.90 -10.98
CA TYR A 104 -12.63 -2.02 -11.19
C TYR A 104 -12.11 -2.03 -12.63
N GLN A 105 -11.35 -0.99 -12.98
CA GLN A 105 -10.68 -0.87 -14.27
C GLN A 105 -9.18 -1.15 -14.11
N LYS A 106 -8.61 -1.91 -15.05
CA LYS A 106 -7.15 -2.12 -15.13
C LYS A 106 -6.43 -0.78 -15.23
N HIS A 107 -5.44 -0.55 -14.37
CA HIS A 107 -4.68 0.69 -14.35
C HIS A 107 -3.57 0.66 -15.41
N LEU A 108 -3.88 1.16 -16.61
CA LEU A 108 -2.99 1.12 -17.78
C LEU A 108 -2.03 2.31 -17.81
N GLU A 109 -0.81 2.09 -18.29
CA GLU A 109 0.19 3.14 -18.49
C GLU A 109 -0.28 4.26 -19.43
N VAL A 110 -1.05 3.90 -20.47
CA VAL A 110 -1.59 4.88 -21.44
C VAL A 110 -2.45 5.96 -20.78
N LEU A 111 -3.04 5.68 -19.61
CA LEU A 111 -3.85 6.67 -18.89
C LEU A 111 -3.04 7.86 -18.38
N HIS A 112 -1.72 7.70 -18.21
CA HIS A 112 -0.81 8.77 -17.80
C HIS A 112 -0.13 9.47 -18.98
N SER A 113 -0.42 9.01 -20.20
CA SER A 113 0.25 9.47 -21.41
C SER A 113 -0.18 10.91 -21.78
N PRO A 114 0.70 11.71 -22.40
CA PRO A 114 0.33 13.01 -22.96
C PRO A 114 -0.85 12.92 -23.93
N GLU A 115 -0.98 11.83 -24.67
CA GLU A 115 -2.05 11.58 -25.64
C GLU A 115 -3.42 11.60 -24.95
N VAL A 116 -3.58 10.87 -23.84
CA VAL A 116 -4.82 10.87 -23.05
C VAL A 116 -5.02 12.21 -22.33
N ARG A 117 -3.95 12.77 -21.75
CA ARG A 117 -3.99 14.05 -21.03
C ARG A 117 -4.24 15.26 -21.92
N ASN A 118 -4.12 15.15 -23.24
CA ASN A 118 -4.41 16.24 -24.18
C ASN A 118 -5.79 16.12 -24.85
N LEU A 119 -6.55 15.05 -24.58
CA LEU A 119 -7.91 14.88 -25.11
C LEU A 119 -8.84 16.02 -24.66
N SER A 120 -9.81 16.38 -25.50
CA SER A 120 -10.92 17.24 -25.10
C SER A 120 -11.79 16.57 -24.02
N LYS A 121 -12.71 17.31 -23.38
CA LYS A 121 -13.64 16.74 -22.39
C LYS A 121 -14.50 15.62 -22.98
N ASN A 122 -15.01 15.81 -24.20
CA ASN A 122 -15.86 14.81 -24.86
C ASN A 122 -15.05 13.61 -25.35
N GLN A 123 -13.85 13.84 -25.91
CA GLN A 123 -12.91 12.76 -26.27
C GLN A 123 -12.54 11.91 -25.05
N SER A 124 -12.26 12.55 -23.92
CA SER A 124 -11.95 11.85 -22.66
C SER A 124 -13.15 11.00 -22.21
N ARG A 125 -14.36 11.56 -22.26
CA ARG A 125 -15.58 10.82 -21.93
C ARG A 125 -15.82 9.64 -22.85
N LEU A 126 -15.67 9.80 -24.16
CA LEU A 126 -15.78 8.70 -25.13
C LEU A 126 -14.72 7.62 -24.86
N PHE A 127 -13.47 8.01 -24.60
CA PHE A 127 -12.39 7.09 -24.26
C PHE A 127 -12.69 6.29 -22.97
N TYR A 128 -13.10 6.96 -21.88
CA TYR A 128 -13.45 6.27 -20.62
C TYR A 128 -14.71 5.42 -20.75
N TYR A 129 -15.67 5.80 -21.61
CA TYR A 129 -16.83 4.95 -21.92
C TYR A 129 -16.38 3.64 -22.57
N ILE A 130 -15.50 3.70 -23.57
CA ILE A 130 -14.95 2.51 -24.24
C ILE A 130 -14.15 1.67 -23.25
N LEU A 131 -13.27 2.31 -22.45
CA LEU A 131 -12.45 1.65 -21.45
C LEU A 131 -13.30 0.87 -20.43
N THR A 132 -14.39 1.46 -19.95
CA THR A 132 -15.26 0.88 -18.92
C THR A 132 -16.33 -0.05 -19.47
N SER A 133 -16.52 -0.11 -20.79
CA SER A 133 -17.53 -0.99 -21.40
C SER A 133 -17.16 -2.47 -21.31
N ASN A 134 -15.87 -2.80 -21.26
CA ASN A 134 -15.40 -4.19 -21.13
C ASN A 134 -14.10 -4.28 -20.32
N VAL A 135 -14.15 -5.01 -19.20
CA VAL A 135 -12.98 -5.15 -18.30
C VAL A 135 -11.87 -5.98 -18.93
N TYR A 136 -12.23 -7.00 -19.71
CA TYR A 136 -11.29 -7.92 -20.37
C TYR A 136 -10.87 -7.42 -21.76
N ASN A 137 -11.25 -6.19 -22.13
CA ASN A 137 -10.98 -5.60 -23.44
C ASN A 137 -11.44 -6.43 -24.64
N GLN A 138 -12.47 -7.27 -24.46
CA GLN A 138 -13.09 -7.93 -25.60
C GLN A 138 -13.87 -6.89 -26.42
N ARG A 139 -14.06 -7.18 -27.70
CA ARG A 139 -14.79 -6.31 -28.63
C ARG A 139 -16.20 -6.03 -28.08
N THR A 140 -16.45 -4.77 -27.72
CA THR A 140 -17.79 -4.33 -27.33
C THR A 140 -18.57 -3.97 -28.58
N ARG A 141 -19.68 -4.66 -28.82
CA ARG A 141 -20.57 -4.40 -29.95
C ARG A 141 -21.54 -3.28 -29.56
N ILE A 142 -21.43 -2.14 -30.22
CA ILE A 142 -22.22 -0.95 -29.90
C ILE A 142 -22.85 -0.42 -31.19
N TYR A 143 -24.13 -0.06 -31.09
CA TYR A 143 -24.81 0.65 -32.17
C TYR A 143 -24.27 2.08 -32.24
N ILE A 144 -23.81 2.52 -33.41
CA ILE A 144 -23.29 3.89 -33.54
C ILE A 144 -24.35 4.94 -33.15
N GLU A 145 -25.62 4.64 -33.40
CA GLU A 145 -26.76 5.48 -33.01
C GLU A 145 -26.94 5.59 -31.49
N ASN A 146 -26.35 4.71 -30.68
CA ASN A 146 -26.36 4.87 -29.23
C ASN A 146 -25.26 5.82 -28.74
N LEU A 147 -24.30 6.22 -29.58
CA LEU A 147 -23.18 7.05 -29.15
C LEU A 147 -23.44 8.57 -29.29
N TYR A 148 -24.57 8.97 -29.88
CA TYR A 148 -25.00 10.36 -30.02
C TYR A 148 -26.52 10.50 -29.87
N LYS A 149 -27.01 11.70 -29.59
CA LYS A 149 -28.45 11.98 -29.46
C LYS A 149 -29.15 11.85 -30.82
N ASN A 150 -30.14 10.97 -30.90
CA ASN A 150 -31.02 10.85 -32.06
C ASN A 150 -32.31 10.08 -31.69
N LYS A 151 -33.25 9.94 -32.63
CA LYS A 151 -34.53 9.23 -32.41
C LYS A 151 -34.39 7.74 -32.09
N LEU A 152 -33.28 7.11 -32.43
CA LEU A 152 -32.98 5.69 -32.20
C LEU A 152 -32.10 5.47 -30.94
N HIS A 153 -31.75 6.54 -30.24
CA HIS A 153 -30.91 6.53 -29.05
C HIS A 153 -31.63 5.85 -27.89
N ASP A 154 -30.98 4.85 -27.30
CA ASP A 154 -31.44 4.23 -26.06
C ASP A 154 -30.80 4.92 -24.85
N LEU A 155 -31.60 5.67 -24.08
CA LEU A 155 -31.14 6.39 -22.88
C LEU A 155 -30.53 5.46 -21.80
N LYS A 156 -30.88 4.17 -21.79
CA LYS A 156 -30.32 3.21 -20.81
C LYS A 156 -28.91 2.77 -21.19
N CYS A 157 -28.58 2.74 -22.48
CA CYS A 157 -27.36 2.13 -22.99
C CYS A 157 -26.45 3.09 -23.78
N GLY A 158 -26.91 4.31 -24.08
CA GLY A 158 -26.23 5.26 -24.94
C GLY A 158 -25.46 6.38 -24.23
N LEU A 159 -24.63 7.08 -25.01
CA LEU A 159 -23.93 8.30 -24.62
C LEU A 159 -24.73 9.54 -25.02
N THR A 160 -24.99 10.40 -24.04
CA THR A 160 -25.75 11.65 -24.24
C THR A 160 -24.83 12.88 -24.39
N ILE A 161 -23.54 12.67 -24.61
CA ILE A 161 -22.53 13.75 -24.64
C ILE A 161 -22.37 14.41 -26.02
N TYR A 162 -22.81 13.73 -27.08
CA TYR A 162 -22.79 14.23 -28.46
C TYR A 162 -24.19 14.53 -28.94
N ASP A 163 -24.38 15.72 -29.52
CA ASP A 163 -25.67 16.14 -30.06
C ASP A 163 -25.94 15.57 -31.46
N ASP A 164 -24.89 15.24 -32.21
CA ASP A 164 -25.00 14.72 -33.56
C ASP A 164 -23.88 13.72 -33.91
N TYR A 165 -24.06 13.07 -35.07
CA TYR A 165 -23.14 12.08 -35.61
C TYR A 165 -21.77 12.65 -35.96
N LYS A 166 -21.71 13.87 -36.50
CA LYS A 166 -20.47 14.46 -37.02
C LYS A 166 -19.49 14.71 -35.87
N SER A 167 -19.96 15.37 -34.80
CA SER A 167 -19.14 15.60 -33.60
C SER A 167 -18.64 14.30 -32.96
N LEU A 168 -19.50 13.27 -32.91
CA LEU A 168 -19.08 11.94 -32.45
C LEU A 168 -17.97 11.36 -33.32
N THR A 169 -18.14 11.35 -34.64
CA THR A 169 -17.16 10.72 -35.55
C THR A 169 -15.82 11.44 -35.58
N GLU A 170 -15.82 12.78 -35.47
CA GLU A 170 -14.58 13.56 -35.35
C GLU A 170 -13.77 13.11 -34.13
N ASP A 171 -14.41 12.99 -32.97
CA ASP A 171 -13.75 12.52 -31.74
C ASP A 171 -13.37 11.04 -31.82
N LEU A 172 -14.21 10.19 -32.41
CA LEU A 172 -13.92 8.76 -32.59
C LEU A 172 -12.68 8.54 -33.48
N PHE A 173 -12.59 9.26 -34.60
CA PHE A 173 -11.43 9.21 -35.49
C PHE A 173 -10.19 9.74 -34.79
N LYS A 174 -10.31 10.81 -34.00
CA LYS A 174 -9.17 11.32 -33.24
C LYS A 174 -8.60 10.27 -32.28
N LEU A 175 -9.46 9.55 -31.55
CA LEU A 175 -9.02 8.47 -30.66
C LEU A 175 -8.38 7.30 -31.41
N LEU A 176 -8.89 6.98 -32.61
CA LEU A 176 -8.37 5.94 -33.49
C LEU A 176 -6.99 6.34 -34.06
N GLU A 177 -6.83 7.58 -34.51
CA GLU A 177 -5.59 8.15 -35.06
C GLU A 177 -4.47 8.22 -34.02
N LEU A 178 -4.81 8.56 -32.77
CA LEU A 178 -3.88 8.47 -31.63
C LEU A 178 -3.54 7.01 -31.25
N GLY A 179 -4.24 6.04 -31.85
CA GLY A 179 -4.07 4.62 -31.59
C GLY A 179 -4.48 4.21 -30.18
N LEU A 180 -5.36 4.98 -29.52
CA LEU A 180 -5.86 4.68 -28.18
C LEU A 180 -6.91 3.57 -28.19
N ILE A 181 -7.70 3.51 -29.26
CA ILE A 181 -8.78 2.54 -29.46
C ILE A 181 -8.58 1.74 -30.75
N SER A 182 -9.33 0.64 -30.87
CA SER A 182 -9.46 -0.13 -32.11
C SER A 182 -10.93 -0.25 -32.48
N VAL A 183 -11.23 -0.01 -33.76
CA VAL A 183 -12.60 -0.02 -34.30
C VAL A 183 -12.71 -1.14 -35.34
N THR A 184 -13.80 -1.91 -35.29
CA THR A 184 -14.16 -2.94 -36.29
C THR A 184 -15.49 -2.56 -36.94
N LEU A 185 -15.58 -2.60 -38.26
CA LEU A 185 -16.79 -2.21 -38.99
C LEU A 185 -17.82 -3.35 -39.03
N PRO A 186 -19.10 -3.03 -39.36
CA PRO A 186 -20.12 -4.04 -39.60
C PRO A 186 -19.71 -5.02 -40.71
N GLY A 187 -19.86 -6.32 -40.48
CA GLY A 187 -19.58 -7.36 -41.48
C GLY A 187 -18.10 -7.75 -41.63
N GLU A 188 -17.18 -7.03 -40.98
CA GLU A 188 -15.76 -7.42 -40.93
C GLU A 188 -15.52 -8.52 -39.86
N GLU A 189 -14.64 -9.47 -40.18
CA GLU A 189 -14.19 -10.51 -39.25
C GLU A 189 -13.65 -9.92 -37.95
N SER A 190 -13.66 -10.69 -36.86
CA SER A 190 -13.32 -10.22 -35.52
C SER A 190 -11.92 -9.61 -35.37
N ASN A 191 -11.02 -9.88 -36.32
CA ASN A 191 -9.63 -9.42 -36.30
C ASN A 191 -9.33 -8.28 -37.30
N ASN A 192 -10.29 -7.89 -38.14
CA ASN A 192 -10.09 -6.85 -39.14
C ASN A 192 -10.45 -5.48 -38.56
N TYR A 193 -9.46 -4.81 -37.96
CA TYR A 193 -9.61 -3.45 -37.46
C TYR A 193 -9.42 -2.43 -38.57
N VAL A 194 -10.07 -1.27 -38.44
CA VAL A 194 -9.85 -0.12 -39.31
C VAL A 194 -8.38 0.29 -39.27
N ASP A 195 -7.70 0.23 -40.41
CA ASP A 195 -6.33 0.73 -40.55
C ASP A 195 -6.35 2.22 -40.85
N VAL A 196 -5.80 3.02 -39.92
CA VAL A 196 -5.70 4.48 -40.07
C VAL A 196 -4.76 4.86 -41.21
N LYS A 197 -3.83 3.97 -41.59
CA LYS A 197 -2.92 4.20 -42.72
C LYS A 197 -3.60 4.00 -44.07
N GLU A 198 -4.77 3.36 -44.11
CA GLU A 198 -5.55 3.19 -45.35
C GLU A 198 -6.09 4.55 -45.82
N ASN A 199 -5.68 4.96 -47.02
CA ASN A 199 -6.18 6.20 -47.62
C ASN A 199 -7.71 6.15 -47.78
N GLY A 200 -8.40 7.05 -47.09
CA GLY A 200 -9.86 7.17 -47.20
C GLY A 200 -10.67 6.31 -46.21
N TYR A 201 -10.05 5.75 -45.16
CA TYR A 201 -10.76 4.98 -44.13
C TYR A 201 -11.97 5.74 -43.53
N GLN A 202 -11.86 7.06 -43.35
CA GLN A 202 -12.96 7.92 -42.89
C GLN A 202 -14.12 7.94 -43.89
N LYS A 203 -13.83 8.04 -45.19
CA LYS A 203 -14.85 8.00 -46.25
C LYS A 203 -15.56 6.65 -46.27
N LYS A 204 -14.81 5.55 -46.14
CA LYS A 204 -15.36 4.19 -46.00
C LYS A 204 -16.30 4.10 -44.79
N PHE A 205 -15.85 4.61 -43.64
CA PHE A 205 -16.64 4.66 -42.41
C PHE A 205 -17.97 5.42 -42.65
N HIS A 206 -17.91 6.67 -43.10
CA HIS A 206 -19.10 7.49 -43.38
C HIS A 206 -20.07 6.82 -44.35
N HIS A 207 -19.55 6.20 -45.41
CA HIS A 207 -20.37 5.51 -46.41
C HIS A 207 -21.18 4.36 -45.80
N ILE A 208 -20.56 3.54 -44.94
CA ILE A 208 -21.22 2.40 -44.26
C ILE A 208 -22.39 2.86 -43.39
N PHE A 209 -22.29 4.03 -42.76
CA PHE A 209 -23.35 4.59 -41.91
C PHE A 209 -24.33 5.50 -42.67
N GLY A 210 -24.28 5.50 -44.01
CA GLY A 210 -25.24 6.20 -44.87
C GLY A 210 -24.99 7.70 -45.00
N TYR A 211 -23.75 8.16 -44.81
CA TYR A 211 -23.35 9.55 -45.06
C TYR A 211 -22.57 9.66 -46.38
N LYS A 212 -23.03 10.55 -47.27
CA LYS A 212 -22.34 10.89 -48.54
C LYS A 212 -22.27 12.41 -48.66
N ASN A 213 -21.08 12.95 -48.91
CA ASN A 213 -20.82 14.40 -48.98
C ASN A 213 -21.39 15.15 -47.75
N ASP A 214 -21.08 14.65 -46.55
CA ASP A 214 -21.54 15.18 -45.26
C ASP A 214 -23.06 15.25 -45.04
N LYS A 215 -23.86 14.65 -45.94
CA LYS A 215 -25.31 14.58 -45.80
C LYS A 215 -25.76 13.15 -45.53
N LYS A 216 -26.64 12.99 -44.52
CA LYS A 216 -27.28 11.72 -44.22
C LYS A 216 -28.23 11.36 -45.35
N GLN A 217 -27.99 10.23 -46.00
CA GLN A 217 -28.90 9.71 -47.00
C GLN A 217 -30.13 9.08 -46.33
N ARG A 218 -31.28 9.17 -47.00
CA ARG A 218 -32.52 8.56 -46.54
C ARG A 218 -32.35 7.03 -46.55
N THR A 219 -32.14 6.44 -45.38
CA THR A 219 -32.06 4.99 -45.23
C THR A 219 -33.45 4.37 -45.41
N SER A 220 -33.58 3.34 -46.26
CA SER A 220 -34.86 2.67 -46.50
C SER A 220 -35.36 1.96 -45.22
N LYS A 221 -36.69 1.79 -45.07
CA LYS A 221 -37.30 1.13 -43.89
C LYS A 221 -36.77 -0.31 -43.69
N TYR A 222 -36.38 -0.99 -44.77
CA TYR A 222 -35.78 -2.33 -44.79
C TYR A 222 -34.27 -2.36 -44.43
N LEU A 223 -33.55 -1.25 -44.64
CA LEU A 223 -32.13 -1.08 -44.32
C LEU A 223 -31.88 -0.44 -42.94
N LYS A 224 -32.94 -0.21 -42.15
CA LYS A 224 -32.86 0.26 -40.74
C LYS A 224 -32.29 -0.80 -39.78
N LYS A 225 -31.26 -1.54 -40.18
CA LYS A 225 -30.46 -2.32 -39.23
C LYS A 225 -29.62 -1.30 -38.47
N LYS A 226 -29.72 -1.29 -37.14
CA LYS A 226 -28.84 -0.46 -36.31
C LYS A 226 -27.40 -0.83 -36.63
N HIS A 227 -26.54 0.16 -36.93
CA HIS A 227 -25.20 -0.14 -37.42
C HIS A 227 -24.28 -0.46 -36.25
N VAL A 228 -23.83 -1.72 -36.17
CA VAL A 228 -23.01 -2.22 -35.05
C VAL A 228 -21.53 -2.05 -35.37
N ILE A 229 -20.84 -1.22 -34.60
CA ILE A 229 -19.38 -1.17 -34.56
C ILE A 229 -18.84 -2.01 -33.41
N GLY A 230 -17.62 -2.53 -33.58
CA GLY A 230 -16.85 -3.08 -32.47
C GLY A 230 -15.87 -2.06 -31.93
N LEU A 231 -15.88 -1.85 -30.62
CA LEU A 231 -14.96 -0.94 -29.92
C LEU A 231 -14.20 -1.68 -28.83
N LYS A 232 -12.90 -1.43 -28.75
CA LYS A 232 -12.04 -1.85 -27.64
C LYS A 232 -10.84 -0.90 -27.50
N ILE A 233 -10.14 -0.96 -26.38
CA ILE A 233 -8.85 -0.31 -26.20
C ILE A 233 -7.81 -1.01 -27.08
N ASN A 234 -6.89 -0.25 -27.67
CA ASN A 234 -5.84 -0.82 -28.50
C ASN A 234 -5.00 -1.83 -27.70
N ALA A 235 -4.79 -3.02 -28.28
CA ALA A 235 -4.07 -4.13 -27.66
C ALA A 235 -2.65 -3.72 -27.19
N LYS A 236 -1.97 -2.85 -27.95
CA LYS A 236 -0.64 -2.31 -27.61
C LYS A 236 -0.58 -1.63 -26.22
N HIS A 237 -1.71 -1.15 -25.74
CA HIS A 237 -1.84 -0.51 -24.43
C HIS A 237 -2.44 -1.45 -23.40
N PHE A 238 -3.47 -2.20 -23.78
CA PHE A 238 -4.20 -3.06 -22.84
C PHE A 238 -3.37 -4.26 -22.38
N ASP A 239 -2.52 -4.82 -23.25
CA ASP A 239 -1.77 -6.04 -22.96
C ASP A 239 -0.54 -5.79 -22.09
N LYS A 240 -0.16 -4.52 -21.88
CA LYS A 240 0.91 -4.14 -20.96
C LYS A 240 0.58 -4.52 -19.50
N LYS A 241 1.62 -4.78 -18.71
CA LYS A 241 1.48 -5.00 -17.26
C LYS A 241 0.84 -3.76 -16.61
N PRO A 242 -0.17 -3.93 -15.74
CA PRO A 242 -0.77 -2.80 -15.04
C PRO A 242 0.25 -2.10 -14.14
N ILE A 243 0.07 -0.80 -13.93
CA ILE A 243 0.90 -0.04 -12.98
C ILE A 243 0.65 -0.59 -11.57
N GLY A 244 1.73 -0.95 -10.88
CA GLY A 244 1.70 -1.39 -9.49
C GLY A 244 1.39 -0.24 -8.53
N ASN A 245 0.89 -0.57 -7.35
CA ASN A 245 0.73 0.39 -6.27
C ASN A 245 2.10 0.77 -5.70
N LYS A 246 2.29 2.05 -5.43
CA LYS A 246 3.51 2.68 -4.92
C LYS A 246 3.31 3.34 -3.56
N ALA A 247 2.12 3.19 -2.95
CA ALA A 247 1.76 3.94 -1.75
C ALA A 247 2.68 3.60 -0.56
N GLY A 248 3.08 2.34 -0.39
CA GLY A 248 4.01 1.93 0.67
C GLY A 248 5.43 2.50 0.51
N GLU A 249 5.97 2.45 -0.71
CA GLU A 249 7.28 3.06 -1.03
C GLU A 249 7.24 4.57 -0.81
N GLU A 250 6.16 5.22 -1.24
CA GLU A 250 6.00 6.68 -1.11
C GLU A 250 5.76 7.13 0.34
N GLU A 251 5.08 6.32 1.15
CA GLU A 251 4.97 6.55 2.59
C GLU A 251 6.37 6.58 3.24
N ILE A 252 7.20 5.56 2.98
CA ILE A 252 8.58 5.52 3.48
C ILE A 252 9.39 6.71 2.95
N ARG A 253 9.25 7.05 1.67
CA ARG A 253 9.93 8.20 1.06
C ARG A 253 9.55 9.52 1.74
N LEU A 254 8.26 9.75 2.01
CA LEU A 254 7.79 10.93 2.70
C LEU A 254 8.33 11.00 4.13
N LEU A 255 8.41 9.86 4.83
CA LEU A 255 9.00 9.78 6.17
C LEU A 255 10.51 10.05 6.17
N ALA A 256 11.26 9.46 5.25
CA ALA A 256 12.70 9.70 5.09
C ALA A 256 12.98 11.19 4.88
N ASN A 257 12.23 11.83 3.97
CA ASN A 257 12.34 13.26 3.71
C ASN A 257 12.04 14.12 4.95
N ARG A 258 11.00 13.78 5.73
CA ARG A 258 10.69 14.45 7.01
C ARG A 258 11.80 14.26 8.05
N SER A 259 12.48 13.12 8.01
CA SER A 259 13.59 12.75 8.87
C SER A 259 14.97 13.20 8.36
N LEU A 260 15.00 14.04 7.32
CA LEU A 260 16.19 14.69 6.75
C LEU A 260 17.23 13.72 6.16
N PHE A 261 16.79 12.61 5.58
CA PHE A 261 17.67 11.73 4.80
C PHE A 261 17.00 11.29 3.49
N PHE A 262 17.82 10.86 2.52
CA PHE A 262 17.31 10.43 1.23
C PHE A 262 16.83 8.99 1.31
N TYR A 263 15.62 8.74 0.83
CA TYR A 263 15.04 7.40 0.74
C TYR A 263 15.95 6.45 -0.06
N GLU A 264 16.61 6.98 -1.09
CA GLU A 264 17.53 6.26 -1.95
C GLU A 264 18.82 5.79 -1.23
N ASP A 265 19.10 6.28 -0.03
CA ASP A 265 20.20 5.80 0.81
C ASP A 265 19.87 4.48 1.54
N MET A 266 18.59 4.06 1.54
CA MET A 266 18.15 2.78 2.11
C MET A 266 18.16 1.67 1.05
N SER A 267 18.49 0.45 1.47
CA SER A 267 18.41 -0.73 0.61
C SER A 267 16.96 -1.07 0.22
N GLU A 268 16.78 -1.52 -1.02
CA GLU A 268 15.48 -1.96 -1.54
C GLU A 268 14.91 -3.12 -0.71
N ASP A 269 15.76 -4.01 -0.21
CA ASP A 269 15.36 -5.13 0.65
C ASP A 269 14.75 -4.65 1.96
N THR A 270 15.36 -3.67 2.63
CA THR A 270 14.82 -3.09 3.87
C THR A 270 13.49 -2.39 3.63
N ILE A 271 13.36 -1.65 2.54
CA ILE A 271 12.10 -1.00 2.14
C ILE A 271 11.01 -2.06 1.94
N ASN A 272 11.30 -3.11 1.19
CA ASN A 272 10.36 -4.20 0.92
C ASN A 272 9.95 -4.93 2.20
N LEU A 273 10.86 -5.10 3.16
CA LEU A 273 10.55 -5.69 4.47
C LEU A 273 9.63 -4.80 5.32
N PHE A 274 9.83 -3.47 5.34
CA PHE A 274 8.89 -2.55 5.98
C PHE A 274 7.49 -2.65 5.36
N ILE A 275 7.41 -2.62 4.02
CA ILE A 275 6.14 -2.78 3.29
C ILE A 275 5.51 -4.15 3.56
N SER A 276 6.33 -5.22 3.67
CA SER A 276 5.84 -6.55 4.02
C SER A 276 5.20 -6.56 5.40
N LYS A 277 5.80 -5.89 6.39
CA LYS A 277 5.23 -5.80 7.75
C LYS A 277 3.94 -5.02 7.79
N LYS A 278 3.85 -3.91 7.05
CA LYS A 278 2.59 -3.18 6.85
C LYS A 278 1.48 -4.08 6.29
N ASN A 279 1.79 -4.82 5.23
CA ASN A 279 0.81 -5.70 4.58
C ASN A 279 0.37 -6.83 5.51
N GLU A 280 1.30 -7.42 6.26
CA GLU A 280 1.02 -8.47 7.24
C GLU A 280 0.04 -7.98 8.33
N LEU A 281 0.32 -6.83 8.94
CA LEU A 281 -0.54 -6.27 10.00
C LEU A 281 -1.91 -5.88 9.47
N MET A 282 -1.99 -5.32 8.26
CA MET A 282 -3.25 -5.01 7.62
C MET A 282 -4.06 -6.27 7.28
N GLU A 283 -3.41 -7.36 6.84
CA GLU A 283 -4.08 -8.60 6.50
C GLU A 283 -4.63 -9.33 7.73
N LYS A 284 -3.91 -9.26 8.85
CA LYS A 284 -4.34 -9.89 10.12
C LYS A 284 -5.33 -9.04 10.91
N PHE A 285 -5.18 -7.70 10.92
CA PHE A 285 -5.92 -6.81 11.84
C PHE A 285 -6.66 -5.65 11.14
N GLY A 286 -6.74 -5.66 9.81
CA GLY A 286 -7.41 -4.61 9.05
C GLY A 286 -6.80 -3.22 9.28
N THR A 287 -7.64 -2.19 9.25
CA THR A 287 -7.23 -0.79 9.38
C THR A 287 -6.57 -0.48 10.72
N ALA A 288 -6.94 -1.19 11.79
CA ALA A 288 -6.34 -1.01 13.10
C ALA A 288 -4.87 -1.49 13.13
N GLY A 289 -4.54 -2.60 12.46
CA GLY A 289 -3.15 -3.04 12.28
C GLY A 289 -2.30 -2.07 11.46
N LEU A 290 -2.90 -1.46 10.43
CA LEU A 290 -2.24 -0.40 9.66
C LEU A 290 -1.95 0.85 10.50
N GLU A 291 -2.85 1.20 11.43
CA GLU A 291 -2.62 2.34 12.33
C GLU A 291 -1.46 2.06 13.30
N ILE A 292 -1.42 0.87 13.93
CA ILE A 292 -0.30 0.43 14.78
C ILE A 292 1.03 0.54 14.00
N TYR A 293 1.06 0.03 12.76
CA TYR A 293 2.23 0.14 11.89
C TYR A 293 2.64 1.60 11.66
N ARG A 294 1.70 2.48 11.33
CA ARG A 294 2.00 3.87 11.00
C ARG A 294 2.48 4.67 12.22
N VAL A 295 1.83 4.50 13.38
CA VAL A 295 2.24 5.15 14.62
C VAL A 295 3.67 4.76 14.96
N THR A 296 3.97 3.47 14.93
CA THR A 296 5.30 2.93 15.26
C THR A 296 6.35 3.35 14.26
N LEU A 297 6.06 3.29 12.95
CA LEU A 297 7.00 3.67 11.90
C LEU A 297 7.32 5.17 11.96
N ASN A 298 6.31 6.01 12.18
CA ASN A 298 6.50 7.45 12.38
C ASN A 298 7.41 7.72 13.58
N LYS A 299 7.18 7.03 14.71
CA LYS A 299 8.00 7.15 15.93
C LYS A 299 9.45 6.72 15.66
N TYR A 300 9.67 5.60 14.97
CA TYR A 300 10.99 5.11 14.60
C TYR A 300 11.76 6.11 13.71
N PHE A 301 11.12 6.62 12.65
CA PHE A 301 11.71 7.61 11.76
C PHE A 301 12.03 8.93 12.46
N LYS A 302 11.18 9.36 13.40
CA LYS A 302 11.37 10.58 14.18
C LYS A 302 12.53 10.45 15.17
N ASP A 303 12.64 9.32 15.85
CA ASP A 303 13.64 9.08 16.89
C ASP A 303 15.02 8.83 16.30
N LYS A 304 15.11 7.97 15.27
CA LYS A 304 16.39 7.52 14.74
C LYS A 304 16.92 8.38 13.60
N LYS A 305 16.04 9.07 12.85
CA LYS A 305 16.41 9.99 11.75
C LYS A 305 17.41 9.33 10.78
N GLU A 306 18.46 10.04 10.38
CA GLU A 306 19.55 9.52 9.53
C GLU A 306 20.22 8.24 10.06
N SER A 307 20.06 7.89 11.35
CA SER A 307 20.65 6.67 11.91
C SER A 307 20.07 5.41 11.29
N ILE A 308 18.85 5.48 10.72
CA ILE A 308 18.17 4.38 10.01
C ILE A 308 19.04 3.79 8.90
N ILE A 309 19.73 4.63 8.15
CA ILE A 309 20.65 4.19 7.08
C ILE A 309 21.76 3.30 7.66
N TYR A 310 22.25 3.60 8.86
CA TYR A 310 23.30 2.82 9.48
C TYR A 310 22.78 1.51 10.09
N TYR A 311 21.56 1.48 10.60
CA TYR A 311 20.90 0.23 10.97
C TYR A 311 20.65 -0.65 9.73
N ASP A 312 20.34 -0.05 8.59
CA ASP A 312 20.15 -0.75 7.31
C ASP A 312 21.48 -1.35 6.82
N LEU A 313 22.58 -0.59 6.88
CA LEU A 313 23.91 -1.07 6.50
C LEU A 313 24.40 -2.29 7.29
N ILE A 314 23.97 -2.44 8.55
CA ILE A 314 24.29 -3.62 9.38
C ILE A 314 23.20 -4.70 9.32
N GLY A 315 22.18 -4.53 8.47
CA GLY A 315 21.09 -5.49 8.28
C GLY A 315 20.16 -5.62 9.49
N LYS A 316 20.04 -4.58 10.33
CA LYS A 316 19.25 -4.60 11.57
C LYS A 316 18.10 -3.58 11.61
N ALA A 317 17.90 -2.75 10.58
CA ALA A 317 16.86 -1.70 10.59
C ALA A 317 15.45 -2.23 10.91
N VAL A 318 14.98 -3.24 10.17
CA VAL A 318 13.62 -3.77 10.34
C VAL A 318 13.47 -4.56 11.64
N ASN A 319 14.52 -5.30 12.05
CA ASN A 319 14.48 -6.05 13.32
C ASN A 319 14.46 -5.08 14.52
N TYR A 320 15.27 -4.03 14.47
CA TYR A 320 15.27 -3.00 15.50
C TYR A 320 13.91 -2.27 15.56
N PHE A 321 13.30 -1.99 14.40
CA PHE A 321 11.94 -1.47 14.35
C PHE A 321 10.93 -2.45 14.97
N ASN A 322 10.99 -3.73 14.61
CA ASN A 322 10.04 -4.73 15.12
C ASN A 322 10.15 -4.86 16.65
N ASP A 323 11.36 -5.07 17.16
CA ASP A 323 11.60 -5.34 18.57
C ASP A 323 11.29 -4.13 19.45
N PHE A 324 11.84 -2.95 19.10
CA PHE A 324 11.83 -1.80 20.02
C PHE A 324 10.72 -0.79 19.74
N TYR A 325 9.93 -0.97 18.67
CA TYR A 325 8.84 -0.06 18.32
C TYR A 325 7.54 -0.82 18.08
N LEU A 326 7.52 -1.78 17.16
CA LEU A 326 6.28 -2.46 16.79
C LEU A 326 5.72 -3.32 17.92
N LEU A 327 6.54 -4.22 18.48
CA LEU A 327 6.12 -5.10 19.58
C LEU A 327 5.79 -4.32 20.84
N GLU A 328 6.53 -3.25 21.13
CA GLU A 328 6.23 -2.35 22.25
C GLU A 328 4.87 -1.66 22.10
N GLU A 329 4.49 -1.20 20.90
CA GLU A 329 3.15 -0.63 20.69
C GLU A 329 2.05 -1.70 20.79
N ILE A 330 2.30 -2.92 20.29
CA ILE A 330 1.36 -4.04 20.45
C ILE A 330 1.19 -4.37 21.94
N LYS A 331 2.27 -4.38 22.71
CA LYS A 331 2.27 -4.55 24.17
C LYS A 331 1.42 -3.45 24.83
N ASP A 332 1.62 -2.19 24.45
CA ASP A 332 0.84 -1.05 24.97
C ASP A 332 -0.66 -1.18 24.66
N VAL A 333 -1.03 -1.70 23.48
CA VAL A 333 -2.43 -1.99 23.11
C VAL A 333 -3.01 -3.08 24.02
N ILE A 334 -2.28 -4.19 24.22
CA ILE A 334 -2.70 -5.29 25.10
C ILE A 334 -2.93 -4.79 26.54
N LEU A 335 -1.97 -4.06 27.10
CA LEU A 335 -2.08 -3.46 28.44
C LEU A 335 -3.24 -2.46 28.53
N GLY A 336 -3.47 -1.68 27.47
CA GLY A 336 -4.59 -0.76 27.36
C GLY A 336 -5.95 -1.46 27.37
N SER A 337 -6.07 -2.63 26.73
CA SER A 337 -7.27 -3.45 26.77
C SER A 337 -7.54 -3.98 28.19
N ILE A 338 -6.52 -4.51 28.87
CA ILE A 338 -6.65 -4.97 30.27
C ILE A 338 -7.15 -3.85 31.19
N ARG A 339 -6.54 -2.65 31.10
CA ARG A 339 -6.97 -1.48 31.89
C ARG A 339 -8.41 -1.05 31.63
N SER A 340 -8.85 -1.20 30.38
CA SER A 340 -10.23 -0.87 29.99
C SER A 340 -11.23 -1.85 30.62
N GLU A 341 -10.87 -3.13 30.69
CA GLU A 341 -11.68 -4.18 31.31
C GLU A 341 -11.69 -4.09 32.85
N THR A 342 -10.60 -3.64 33.48
CA THR A 342 -10.52 -3.40 34.94
C THR A 342 -11.22 -2.11 35.39
N LYS A 343 -11.75 -1.29 34.46
CA LYS A 343 -12.39 0.02 34.72
C LYS A 343 -11.47 1.05 35.39
N GLU A 344 -10.14 0.88 35.31
CA GLU A 344 -9.19 1.95 35.64
C GLU A 344 -9.27 3.05 34.56
N THR A 345 -10.12 4.06 34.75
CA THR A 345 -10.37 5.07 33.72
C THR A 345 -9.23 6.10 33.57
N GLY A 346 -8.93 6.43 32.31
CA GLY A 346 -8.12 7.60 31.93
C GLY A 346 -7.61 7.62 30.49
N LYS A 347 -7.41 6.45 29.86
CA LYS A 347 -7.08 6.34 28.44
C LYS A 347 -7.96 5.28 27.80
N GLU A 348 -9.06 5.68 27.18
CA GLU A 348 -9.72 4.83 26.19
C GLU A 348 -8.68 4.51 25.10
N SER A 349 -8.28 3.25 25.02
CA SER A 349 -7.52 2.81 23.85
C SER A 349 -8.46 2.94 22.65
N SER A 350 -8.13 3.80 21.68
CA SER A 350 -8.98 4.13 20.54
C SER A 350 -9.18 2.97 19.54
N TYR A 351 -8.84 1.75 19.94
CA TYR A 351 -8.80 0.53 19.11
C TYR A 351 -10.03 -0.35 19.29
N ILE A 352 -11.21 0.26 19.51
CA ILE A 352 -12.53 -0.38 19.76
C ILE A 352 -12.97 -1.40 18.66
N SER A 353 -12.21 -1.55 17.57
CA SER A 353 -12.49 -2.48 16.46
C SER A 353 -11.41 -3.54 16.18
N LEU A 354 -10.40 -3.66 17.04
CA LEU A 354 -9.29 -4.58 16.84
C LEU A 354 -9.63 -5.99 17.37
N ASP A 355 -9.33 -7.03 16.58
CA ASP A 355 -9.38 -8.43 17.02
C ASP A 355 -8.23 -8.71 18.01
N LEU A 356 -8.52 -8.42 19.29
CA LEU A 356 -7.58 -8.58 20.40
C LEU A 356 -7.06 -10.02 20.55
N PRO A 357 -7.88 -11.09 20.46
CA PRO A 357 -7.38 -12.47 20.43
C PRO A 357 -6.29 -12.70 19.37
N ALA A 358 -6.53 -12.25 18.14
CA ALA A 358 -5.55 -12.42 17.07
C ALA A 358 -4.27 -11.62 17.32
N LEU A 359 -4.39 -10.42 17.92
CA LEU A 359 -3.23 -9.58 18.25
C LEU A 359 -2.36 -10.23 19.33
N ILE A 360 -2.98 -10.82 20.35
CA ILE A 360 -2.29 -11.54 21.41
C ILE A 360 -1.55 -12.75 20.84
N ARG A 361 -2.18 -13.56 19.99
CA ARG A 361 -1.50 -14.66 19.29
C ARG A 361 -0.33 -14.20 18.46
N TYR A 362 -0.47 -13.06 17.79
CA TYR A 362 0.64 -12.44 17.05
C TYR A 362 1.77 -12.05 18.00
N PHE A 363 1.47 -11.39 19.12
CA PHE A 363 2.48 -11.06 20.12
C PHE A 363 3.19 -12.33 20.63
N ILE A 364 2.45 -13.37 21.03
CA ILE A 364 3.01 -14.64 21.49
C ILE A 364 3.97 -15.27 20.47
N THR A 365 3.60 -15.20 19.19
CA THR A 365 4.34 -15.81 18.08
C THR A 365 5.59 -15.03 17.69
N TYR A 366 5.54 -13.69 17.73
CA TYR A 366 6.58 -12.81 17.20
C TYR A 366 7.38 -12.03 18.26
N SER A 367 7.00 -12.14 19.54
CA SER A 367 7.78 -11.62 20.66
C SER A 367 8.86 -12.61 21.12
N SER A 368 9.91 -12.10 21.76
CA SER A 368 10.91 -12.95 22.43
C SER A 368 10.49 -13.25 23.87
N ASP A 369 11.15 -14.22 24.50
CA ASP A 369 10.94 -14.59 25.91
C ASP A 369 11.02 -13.34 26.83
N GLU A 370 11.95 -12.43 26.57
CA GLU A 370 12.11 -11.21 27.36
C GLU A 370 10.91 -10.26 27.23
N HIS A 371 10.35 -10.10 26.04
CA HIS A 371 9.16 -9.27 25.84
C HIS A 371 7.96 -9.85 26.60
N LYS A 372 7.84 -11.17 26.70
CA LYS A 372 6.78 -11.86 27.46
C LYS A 372 6.95 -11.63 28.97
N VAL A 373 8.17 -11.74 29.48
CA VAL A 373 8.50 -11.43 30.88
C VAL A 373 8.22 -9.97 31.21
N LEU A 374 8.60 -9.03 30.33
CA LEU A 374 8.32 -7.61 30.55
C LEU A 374 6.83 -7.28 30.47
N LEU A 375 6.07 -7.94 29.60
CA LEU A 375 4.62 -7.80 29.58
C LEU A 375 4.00 -8.27 30.90
N ASP A 376 4.43 -9.42 31.44
CA ASP A 376 3.94 -9.92 32.74
C ASP A 376 4.22 -8.92 33.88
N GLN A 377 5.41 -8.33 33.90
CA GLN A 377 5.74 -7.25 34.83
C GLN A 377 4.80 -6.06 34.71
N ASP A 378 4.52 -5.62 33.48
CA ASP A 378 3.64 -4.47 33.24
C ASP A 378 2.17 -4.80 33.59
N ILE A 379 1.75 -6.06 33.47
CA ILE A 379 0.44 -6.57 33.92
C ILE A 379 0.33 -6.54 35.44
N GLN A 380 1.37 -6.97 36.17
CA GLN A 380 1.40 -6.94 37.65
C GLN A 380 1.22 -5.53 38.22
N LEU A 381 1.56 -4.49 37.45
CA LEU A 381 1.38 -3.09 37.83
C LEU A 381 -0.07 -2.58 37.67
N ILE A 382 -0.96 -3.35 37.04
CA ILE A 382 -2.36 -2.99 36.82
C ILE A 382 -3.23 -3.63 37.90
N GLN A 383 -4.04 -2.83 38.60
CA GLN A 383 -4.87 -3.33 39.68
C GLN A 383 -5.93 -4.29 39.12
N TYR A 384 -6.11 -5.45 39.77
CA TYR A 384 -7.07 -6.49 39.38
C TYR A 384 -6.88 -7.09 37.98
N ALA A 385 -5.72 -6.88 37.33
CA ALA A 385 -5.48 -7.40 35.98
C ALA A 385 -5.53 -8.94 35.92
N TYR A 386 -4.96 -9.62 36.90
CA TYR A 386 -5.04 -11.08 36.96
C TYR A 386 -6.47 -11.56 37.21
N ASP A 387 -7.29 -10.84 37.98
CA ASP A 387 -8.69 -11.21 38.14
C ASP A 387 -9.43 -11.19 36.79
N VAL A 388 -9.13 -10.23 35.93
CA VAL A 388 -9.65 -10.18 34.55
C VAL A 388 -9.11 -11.33 33.70
N ILE A 389 -7.80 -11.57 33.74
CA ILE A 389 -7.14 -12.65 32.98
C ILE A 389 -7.71 -14.02 33.37
N PHE A 390 -7.94 -14.27 34.66
CA PHE A 390 -8.40 -15.57 35.19
C PHE A 390 -9.92 -15.75 35.22
N SER A 391 -10.72 -14.67 35.15
CA SER A 391 -12.18 -14.77 35.27
C SER A 391 -12.92 -15.10 33.97
N SER A 392 -12.29 -14.98 32.80
CA SER A 392 -12.97 -15.23 31.53
C SER A 392 -12.98 -16.72 31.18
N SER A 393 -14.18 -17.28 31.06
CA SER A 393 -14.46 -18.70 30.81
C SER A 393 -14.16 -19.15 29.37
N GLU A 394 -13.59 -20.36 29.27
CA GLU A 394 -13.51 -21.35 28.15
C GLU A 394 -13.02 -20.93 26.74
N ASP A 395 -13.01 -19.64 26.36
CA ASP A 395 -12.46 -19.18 25.06
C ASP A 395 -11.58 -17.92 25.25
N ASN A 396 -10.73 -17.97 26.28
CA ASN A 396 -10.01 -16.80 26.74
C ASN A 396 -8.60 -16.72 26.14
N HIS A 397 -8.42 -15.83 25.16
CA HIS A 397 -7.12 -15.43 24.63
C HIS A 397 -6.13 -14.98 25.72
N TRP A 398 -6.62 -14.52 26.88
CA TRP A 398 -5.78 -14.23 28.03
C TRP A 398 -5.13 -15.50 28.62
N ASN A 399 -5.79 -16.66 28.57
CA ASN A 399 -5.20 -17.93 29.01
C ASN A 399 -4.04 -18.32 28.10
N GLU A 400 -4.17 -18.19 26.78
CA GLU A 400 -3.07 -18.48 25.84
C GLU A 400 -1.85 -17.58 26.11
N LEU A 401 -2.10 -16.29 26.39
CA LEU A 401 -1.05 -15.35 26.77
C LEU A 401 -0.36 -15.79 28.05
N GLN A 402 -1.15 -16.13 29.07
CA GLN A 402 -0.63 -16.53 30.36
C GLN A 402 0.14 -17.85 30.30
N GLU A 403 -0.38 -18.86 29.59
CA GLU A 403 0.32 -20.13 29.37
C GLU A 403 1.66 -19.89 28.65
N SER A 404 1.66 -19.01 27.63
CA SER A 404 2.91 -18.66 26.97
C SER A 404 3.89 -17.96 27.92
N ILE A 405 3.43 -17.06 28.81
CA ILE A 405 4.28 -16.40 29.80
C ILE A 405 4.81 -17.42 30.82
N GLN A 406 3.94 -18.26 31.35
CA GLN A 406 4.30 -19.28 32.35
C GLN A 406 5.31 -20.27 31.79
N SER A 407 5.16 -20.69 30.53
CA SER A 407 6.13 -21.57 29.87
C SER A 407 7.54 -20.96 29.79
N VAL A 408 7.65 -19.63 29.69
CA VAL A 408 8.93 -18.92 29.72
C VAL A 408 9.51 -18.97 31.13
N PHE A 409 8.71 -18.69 32.15
CA PHE A 409 9.15 -18.80 33.55
C PHE A 409 9.56 -20.22 33.93
N ASP A 410 8.84 -21.24 33.48
CA ASP A 410 9.16 -22.66 33.77
C ASP A 410 10.47 -23.06 33.10
N LYS A 411 10.64 -22.71 31.82
CA LYS A 411 11.86 -22.97 31.04
C LYS A 411 13.09 -22.33 31.69
N HIS A 412 13.05 -21.01 31.91
CA HIS A 412 14.20 -20.27 32.45
C HIS A 412 14.40 -20.55 33.94
N GLY A 413 13.33 -20.80 34.69
CA GLY A 413 13.40 -21.16 36.10
C GLY A 413 14.06 -22.51 36.33
N THR A 414 13.82 -23.49 35.45
CA THR A 414 14.55 -24.77 35.46
C THR A 414 16.03 -24.54 35.19
N ALA A 415 16.37 -23.78 34.16
CA ALA A 415 17.76 -23.48 33.81
C ALA A 415 18.53 -22.76 34.94
N ILE A 416 17.89 -21.81 35.64
CA ILE A 416 18.50 -21.10 36.78
C ILE A 416 18.73 -22.05 37.96
N ARG A 417 17.76 -22.92 38.26
CA ARG A 417 17.90 -23.92 39.34
C ARG A 417 19.02 -24.91 39.02
N ASP A 418 19.11 -25.38 37.79
CA ASP A 418 20.18 -26.30 37.35
C ASP A 418 21.57 -25.64 37.42
N ALA A 419 21.67 -24.36 37.00
CA ALA A 419 22.89 -23.59 37.12
C ALA A 419 23.29 -23.36 38.58
N PHE A 420 22.32 -23.09 39.46
CA PHE A 420 22.55 -22.94 40.90
C PHE A 420 23.04 -24.25 41.55
N ILE A 421 22.43 -25.38 41.20
CA ILE A 421 22.85 -26.71 41.66
C ILE A 421 24.28 -26.99 41.21
N SER A 422 24.59 -26.75 39.94
CA SER A 422 25.93 -26.96 39.37
C SER A 422 26.98 -26.09 40.08
N GLU A 423 26.68 -24.82 40.34
CA GLU A 423 27.58 -23.92 41.07
C GLU A 423 27.76 -24.36 42.53
N CYS A 424 26.70 -24.82 43.20
CA CYS A 424 26.79 -25.37 44.55
C CYS A 424 27.71 -26.60 44.59
N GLU A 425 27.53 -27.54 43.65
CA GLU A 425 28.36 -28.74 43.52
C GLU A 425 29.84 -28.38 43.25
N MET A 426 30.11 -27.37 42.40
CA MET A 426 31.47 -26.90 42.13
C MET A 426 32.16 -26.27 43.34
N ASN A 427 31.39 -25.79 44.31
CA ASN A 427 31.88 -25.16 45.54
C ASN A 427 31.72 -26.05 46.78
N ASP A 428 31.46 -27.36 46.61
CA ASP A 428 31.24 -28.35 47.68
C ASP A 428 30.08 -27.98 48.65
N ILE A 429 29.07 -27.27 48.16
CA ILE A 429 27.84 -26.92 48.89
C ILE A 429 26.73 -27.89 48.51
N THR A 430 26.01 -28.45 49.48
CA THR A 430 24.82 -29.29 49.20
C THR A 430 23.62 -28.40 48.87
N PRO A 431 23.08 -28.43 47.64
CA PRO A 431 21.93 -27.61 47.27
C PRO A 431 20.68 -28.10 48.00
N SER A 432 19.93 -27.16 48.61
CA SER A 432 18.62 -27.43 49.21
C SER A 432 17.52 -26.71 48.42
N PRO A 433 16.34 -27.33 48.19
CA PRO A 433 15.18 -26.66 47.59
C PRO A 433 14.74 -25.38 48.33
N SER A 434 15.11 -25.23 49.60
CA SER A 434 14.84 -24.04 50.41
C SER A 434 15.82 -22.89 50.20
N MET A 435 16.90 -23.08 49.43
CA MET A 435 17.94 -22.06 49.21
C MET A 435 17.62 -21.10 48.08
N LEU A 436 16.64 -21.43 47.23
CA LEU A 436 16.23 -20.58 46.12
C LEU A 436 14.70 -20.65 46.00
N SER A 437 14.03 -19.62 46.50
CA SER A 437 12.58 -19.50 46.42
C SER A 437 12.12 -19.21 44.99
N ASP A 438 10.88 -19.57 44.67
CA ASP A 438 10.28 -19.29 43.35
C ASP A 438 10.21 -17.78 43.05
N GLU A 439 10.10 -16.95 44.08
CA GLU A 439 10.10 -15.50 43.98
C GLU A 439 11.48 -14.96 43.59
N GLU A 440 12.56 -15.45 44.23
CA GLU A 440 13.94 -15.11 43.85
C GLU A 440 14.27 -15.56 42.42
N VAL A 441 13.82 -16.76 42.01
CA VAL A 441 13.99 -17.23 40.63
C VAL A 441 13.28 -16.29 39.65
N ARG A 442 12.04 -15.88 39.95
CA ARG A 442 11.28 -14.94 39.11
C ARG A 442 11.95 -13.57 39.02
N GLU A 443 12.46 -13.04 40.12
CA GLU A 443 13.20 -11.78 40.14
C GLU A 443 14.47 -11.84 39.27
N VAL A 444 15.20 -12.95 39.31
CA VAL A 444 16.39 -13.16 38.47
C VAL A 444 16.00 -13.21 36.99
N ILE A 445 14.93 -13.94 36.62
CA ILE A 445 14.43 -14.00 35.23
C ILE A 445 14.06 -12.60 34.73
N VAL A 446 13.33 -11.84 35.54
CA VAL A 446 12.96 -10.46 35.25
C VAL A 446 14.19 -9.57 35.04
N SER A 447 15.15 -9.64 35.96
CA SER A 447 16.37 -8.83 35.91
C SER A 447 17.17 -9.15 34.65
N ASN A 448 17.32 -10.44 34.33
CA ASN A 448 17.99 -10.91 33.12
C ASN A 448 17.26 -10.44 31.85
N ALA A 449 15.93 -10.52 31.80
CA ALA A 449 15.15 -10.05 30.66
C ALA A 449 15.35 -8.54 30.40
N LYS A 450 15.29 -7.71 31.46
CA LYS A 450 15.55 -6.26 31.37
C LYS A 450 16.96 -5.98 30.87
N ASN A 451 17.96 -6.63 31.46
CA ASN A 451 19.36 -6.45 31.11
C ASN A 451 19.65 -6.91 29.68
N HIS A 452 19.03 -8.00 29.22
CA HIS A 452 19.23 -8.53 27.89
C HIS A 452 18.64 -7.61 26.80
N ILE A 453 17.40 -7.12 26.97
CA ILE A 453 16.80 -6.15 26.05
C ILE A 453 17.63 -4.86 25.99
N LEU A 454 18.08 -4.36 27.14
CA LEU A 454 18.92 -3.17 27.22
C LEU A 454 20.27 -3.39 26.52
N SER A 455 20.94 -4.51 26.80
CA SER A 455 22.21 -4.90 26.19
C SER A 455 22.09 -5.06 24.68
N LYS A 456 21.03 -5.71 24.20
CA LYS A 456 20.72 -5.86 22.77
C LYS A 456 20.58 -4.49 22.09
N LYS A 457 19.80 -3.59 22.70
CA LYS A 457 19.62 -2.23 22.19
C LYS A 457 20.94 -1.48 22.13
N GLN A 458 21.74 -1.53 23.20
CA GLN A 458 23.04 -0.88 23.29
C GLN A 458 24.04 -1.44 22.28
N SER A 459 24.09 -2.76 22.10
CA SER A 459 24.98 -3.43 21.13
C SER A 459 24.69 -2.98 19.70
N ILE A 460 23.41 -2.91 19.31
CA ILE A 460 23.03 -2.45 17.97
C ILE A 460 23.32 -0.95 17.82
N GLU A 461 23.06 -0.13 18.85
CA GLU A 461 23.37 1.31 18.84
C GLU A 461 24.89 1.58 18.76
N GLU A 462 25.71 0.77 19.43
CA GLU A 462 27.16 0.85 19.36
C GLU A 462 27.68 0.44 17.97
N ALA A 463 27.19 -0.65 17.40
CA ALA A 463 27.51 -1.07 16.03
C ALA A 463 27.15 0.03 15.03
N THR A 464 25.98 0.65 15.21
CA THR A 464 25.50 1.78 14.39
C THR A 464 26.43 3.00 14.52
N ARG A 465 26.86 3.32 15.75
CA ARG A 465 27.83 4.40 16.00
C ARG A 465 29.17 4.13 15.32
N LYS A 466 29.71 2.91 15.44
CA LYS A 466 30.94 2.49 14.77
C LYS A 466 30.82 2.63 13.25
N SER A 467 29.73 2.16 12.65
CA SER A 467 29.46 2.32 11.22
C SER A 467 29.39 3.79 10.80
N LYS A 468 28.76 4.64 11.62
CA LYS A 468 28.68 6.09 11.39
C LYS A 468 30.04 6.78 11.44
N GLU A 469 30.91 6.38 12.37
CA GLU A 469 32.28 6.89 12.47
C GLU A 469 33.12 6.50 11.27
N VAL A 470 33.04 5.23 10.84
CA VAL A 470 33.74 4.73 9.64
C VAL A 470 33.34 5.52 8.40
N ILE A 471 32.03 5.73 8.17
CA ILE A 471 31.55 6.49 7.01
C ILE A 471 31.98 7.96 7.07
N ARG A 472 31.90 8.59 8.26
CA ARG A 472 32.40 9.97 8.45
C ARG A 472 33.89 10.07 8.16
N PHE A 473 34.69 9.09 8.59
CA PHE A 473 36.13 9.04 8.31
C PHE A 473 36.41 8.96 6.81
N PHE A 474 35.72 8.09 6.08
CA PHE A 474 35.89 7.99 4.62
C PHE A 474 35.43 9.24 3.87
N ARG A 475 34.32 9.88 4.29
CA ARG A 475 33.89 11.18 3.74
C ARG A 475 34.94 12.27 3.99
N LYS A 476 35.56 12.34 5.17
CA LYS A 476 36.64 13.30 5.47
C LYS A 476 37.88 13.05 4.61
N LYS A 477 38.26 11.78 4.37
CA LYS A 477 39.39 11.43 3.49
C LYS A 477 39.15 11.80 2.02
N THR A 478 37.93 11.67 1.50
CA THR A 478 37.62 12.09 0.12
C THR A 478 37.59 13.61 -0.04
N TYR A 479 37.18 14.37 0.99
CA TYR A 479 37.32 15.84 0.98
C TYR A 479 38.79 16.30 1.12
N SER A 480 39.61 15.60 1.89
CA SER A 480 41.04 15.92 2.06
C SER A 480 41.91 15.57 0.83
N ARG A 481 41.40 14.80 -0.13
CA ARG A 481 42.13 14.34 -1.32
C ARG A 481 41.76 15.06 -2.63
N LYS A 482 41.05 16.20 -2.59
CA LYS A 482 40.89 17.04 -3.79
C LYS A 482 42.12 17.93 -4.04
N LYS A 483 43.21 17.26 -4.45
CA LYS A 483 44.19 17.73 -5.44
C LYS A 483 44.87 16.50 -6.02
N THR A 484 44.21 15.89 -7.01
CA THR A 484 44.78 15.31 -8.25
C THR A 484 43.69 14.55 -9.01
N SER A 485 43.81 14.58 -10.33
CA SER A 485 42.91 14.17 -11.42
C SER A 485 42.59 12.67 -11.47
N PRO A 486 41.62 12.24 -12.32
CA PRO A 486 40.85 11.02 -12.12
C PRO A 486 41.51 9.80 -12.77
N LEU A 487 41.35 8.63 -12.15
CA LEU A 487 41.44 7.36 -12.87
C LEU A 487 40.51 6.30 -12.25
N ASP A 488 39.90 5.58 -13.19
CA ASP A 488 38.97 4.47 -13.17
C ASP A 488 38.78 3.67 -11.88
N THR A 489 37.51 3.47 -11.52
CA THR A 489 37.07 2.39 -10.62
C THR A 489 35.83 1.70 -11.21
N THR A 490 36.07 0.89 -12.23
CA THR A 490 35.27 -0.32 -12.45
C THR A 490 36.00 -1.47 -11.75
N GLN A 491 35.24 -2.40 -11.18
CA GLN A 491 35.68 -3.62 -10.47
C GLN A 491 36.06 -3.45 -8.99
N LYS A 492 35.04 -3.28 -8.12
CA LYS A 492 35.09 -3.78 -6.73
C LYS A 492 33.73 -3.89 -6.01
N ALA A 493 32.63 -4.02 -6.75
CA ALA A 493 31.28 -4.16 -6.17
C ALA A 493 30.65 -5.56 -6.32
N THR A 494 31.36 -6.53 -6.91
CA THR A 494 30.73 -7.79 -7.38
C THR A 494 31.13 -9.05 -6.59
N GLN A 495 31.63 -8.94 -5.35
CA GLN A 495 32.10 -10.12 -4.60
C GLN A 495 31.51 -10.30 -3.18
N LEU A 496 30.36 -9.71 -2.86
CA LEU A 496 29.71 -9.91 -1.55
C LEU A 496 28.23 -10.33 -1.59
N ASN A 497 27.77 -10.88 -2.72
CA ASN A 497 26.45 -11.52 -2.81
C ASN A 497 26.59 -13.03 -2.99
N LYS A 498 26.51 -13.78 -1.89
CA LYS A 498 26.19 -15.21 -1.92
C LYS A 498 25.25 -15.58 -0.77
N LYS A 499 24.05 -15.99 -1.17
CA LYS A 499 23.08 -16.87 -0.48
C LYS A 499 22.72 -16.54 0.97
N ILE A 500 21.54 -15.94 1.14
CA ILE A 500 20.66 -16.26 2.27
C ILE A 500 19.28 -16.56 1.70
N SER A 501 18.78 -17.77 1.98
CA SER A 501 17.47 -18.26 1.57
C SER A 501 16.34 -17.59 2.36
N ASN A 502 15.26 -17.23 1.68
CA ASN A 502 14.06 -16.54 2.19
C ASN A 502 13.24 -17.26 3.29
N ASN A 503 13.73 -18.34 3.90
CA ASN A 503 12.93 -19.16 4.82
C ASN A 503 13.42 -19.18 6.29
N ASN A 504 14.54 -18.54 6.66
CA ASN A 504 15.10 -18.61 8.02
C ASN A 504 15.15 -17.25 8.75
N VAL A 505 14.19 -16.34 8.52
CA VAL A 505 14.22 -15.00 9.14
C VAL A 505 13.55 -14.97 10.53
N TYR A 506 13.08 -16.10 11.05
CA TYR A 506 12.41 -16.17 12.35
C TYR A 506 13.00 -17.27 13.24
N TYR A 507 13.54 -16.84 14.39
CA TYR A 507 13.86 -17.59 15.64
C TYR A 507 15.04 -18.56 15.69
N ASN A 508 16.08 -18.23 16.47
CA ASN A 508 16.29 -18.63 17.88
C ASN A 508 17.65 -18.05 18.37
N TRP A 509 17.67 -17.10 19.31
CA TRP A 509 18.92 -16.48 19.81
C TRP A 509 19.36 -17.00 21.20
N LEU A 510 18.60 -17.94 21.77
CA LEU A 510 18.91 -18.57 23.07
C LEU A 510 19.81 -19.82 22.94
N GLU A 511 20.39 -20.08 21.77
CA GLU A 511 21.33 -21.20 21.58
C GLU A 511 22.80 -20.82 21.88
N ASP A 512 23.08 -19.57 22.25
CA ASP A 512 24.43 -19.11 22.63
C ASP A 512 24.55 -18.79 24.14
N LEU A 513 23.94 -19.63 25.00
CA LEU A 513 24.25 -19.70 26.44
C LEU A 513 25.07 -20.96 26.74
#